data_AF-A0A7Z2PPP5-F1
#
_entry.id   AF-A0A7Z2PPP5-F1
#
_cell.length_a   1.000
_cell.length_b   1.000
_cell.length_c   1.000
_cell.angle_alpha   90.00
_cell.angle_beta   90.00
_cell.angle_gamma   90.00
#
_symmetry.space_group_name_H-M   'P 1'
#
loop_
_entity.id
_entity.type
_entity.pdbx_description
1 polymer ?
#
loop_
_entity_poly.entity_id
_entity_poly.type
_entity_poly.pdbx_seq_one_letter_code
_entity_poly.pdbx_strand_id
1 'polypeptide(L)'
;MGTVRRLRACVVTLAFLAAALSARPALAQANFDRPGGDYLSAPVISGDPAECALVCERDKRCRAWSFNYPTDLANRAVCWLKSNVPARVQSECCVSGVRGAGVVERRNETSETSIDRFGGDYKSFDLKSSDGGDDACKAACAADNKCRAWTYARPGYAGKEAHCFLKKDIKPPRRKAGFTSGVVR
;
A
#
# COMPACT_ATOMS: atom_id res chain seq x y z
N MET A 1 16.66 48.73 -32.61
CA MET A 1 17.09 47.31 -32.42
C MET A 1 16.97 46.81 -30.96
N GLY A 2 16.06 47.36 -30.12
CA GLY A 2 15.97 46.98 -28.69
C GLY A 2 14.70 46.20 -28.27
N THR A 3 13.62 46.28 -29.05
CA THR A 3 12.29 45.75 -28.69
C THR A 3 12.08 44.29 -29.08
N VAL A 4 12.62 43.84 -30.23
CA VAL A 4 12.53 42.45 -30.71
C VAL A 4 13.28 41.45 -29.81
N ARG A 5 14.36 41.90 -29.15
CA ARG A 5 15.18 41.08 -28.26
C ARG A 5 14.52 40.81 -26.91
N ARG A 6 13.67 41.74 -26.42
CA ARG A 6 12.93 41.59 -25.15
C ARG A 6 11.72 40.68 -25.27
N LEU A 7 11.01 40.71 -26.41
CA LEU A 7 9.91 39.79 -26.70
C LEU A 7 10.37 38.32 -26.79
N ARG A 8 11.53 38.05 -27.39
CA ARG A 8 12.13 36.71 -27.41
C ARG A 8 12.52 36.22 -26.01
N ALA A 9 13.06 37.09 -25.16
CA ALA A 9 13.43 36.73 -23.80
C ALA A 9 12.23 36.34 -22.93
N CYS A 10 11.11 37.07 -23.05
CA CYS A 10 9.86 36.76 -22.32
C CYS A 10 9.22 35.43 -22.78
N VAL A 11 9.25 35.12 -24.08
CA VAL A 11 8.72 33.86 -24.61
C VAL A 11 9.55 32.66 -24.15
N VAL A 12 10.89 32.80 -24.08
CA VAL A 12 11.78 31.75 -23.57
C VAL A 12 11.55 31.51 -22.07
N THR A 13 11.38 32.56 -21.26
CA THR A 13 11.08 32.41 -19.83
C THR A 13 9.69 31.81 -19.54
N LEU A 14 8.66 32.13 -20.35
CA LEU A 14 7.33 31.50 -20.23
C LEU A 14 7.33 30.02 -20.64
N ALA A 15 8.17 29.63 -21.61
CA ALA A 15 8.33 28.23 -22.00
C ALA A 15 9.07 27.39 -20.93
N PHE A 16 10.04 27.96 -20.22
CA PHE A 16 10.71 27.28 -19.10
C PHE A 16 9.82 27.14 -17.84
N LEU A 17 8.87 28.05 -17.63
CA LEU A 17 7.89 27.96 -16.53
C LEU A 17 6.77 26.93 -16.81
N ALA A 18 6.48 26.62 -18.08
CA ALA A 18 5.51 25.57 -18.45
C ALA A 18 6.10 24.14 -18.43
N ALA A 19 7.43 24.01 -18.37
CA ALA A 19 8.13 22.73 -18.39
C ALA A 19 8.29 22.06 -17.00
N ALA A 20 7.82 22.68 -15.92
CA ALA A 20 7.65 22.03 -14.63
C ALA A 20 6.41 21.10 -14.68
N LEU A 21 6.41 20.15 -15.62
CA LEU A 21 5.42 19.09 -15.69
C LEU A 21 5.56 18.22 -14.43
N SER A 22 4.64 18.44 -13.49
CA SER A 22 4.01 17.46 -12.62
C SER A 22 4.65 16.05 -12.65
N ALA A 23 5.81 15.89 -12.03
CA ALA A 23 6.33 14.56 -11.72
C ALA A 23 5.40 13.96 -10.66
N ARG A 24 4.41 13.17 -11.12
CA ARG A 24 3.56 12.44 -10.18
C ARG A 24 4.44 11.46 -9.43
N PRO A 25 4.40 11.43 -8.09
CA PRO A 25 5.14 10.42 -7.35
C PRO A 25 4.71 9.05 -7.85
N ALA A 26 5.68 8.20 -8.17
CA ALA A 26 5.37 6.80 -8.41
C ALA A 26 4.76 6.25 -7.12
N LEU A 27 3.72 5.42 -7.23
CA LEU A 27 3.07 4.80 -6.09
C LEU A 27 3.24 3.29 -6.17
N ALA A 28 3.54 2.66 -5.04
CA ALA A 28 3.48 1.22 -4.92
C ALA A 28 2.05 0.73 -5.20
N GLN A 29 1.95 -0.47 -5.78
CA GLN A 29 0.67 -1.04 -6.19
C GLN A 29 0.47 -2.36 -5.44
N ALA A 30 -0.56 -2.41 -4.62
CA ALA A 30 -1.00 -3.64 -3.97
C ALA A 30 -1.60 -4.60 -5.02
N ASN A 31 -1.50 -5.90 -4.74
CA ASN A 31 -2.02 -7.00 -5.54
C ASN A 31 -1.36 -7.14 -6.93
N PHE A 32 -0.09 -6.73 -7.03
CA PHE A 32 0.73 -6.90 -8.23
C PHE A 32 2.10 -7.41 -7.85
N ASP A 33 2.59 -8.38 -8.62
CA ASP A 33 3.99 -8.79 -8.63
C ASP A 33 4.67 -8.42 -9.96
N ARG A 34 5.99 -8.32 -9.95
CA ARG A 34 6.83 -8.10 -11.13
C ARG A 34 7.86 -9.23 -11.22
N PRO A 35 7.50 -10.43 -11.65
CA PRO A 35 8.38 -11.60 -11.53
C PRO A 35 9.70 -11.42 -12.30
N GLY A 36 10.79 -11.86 -11.68
CA GLY A 36 12.13 -11.89 -12.27
C GLY A 36 12.96 -10.63 -12.00
N GLY A 37 14.24 -10.68 -12.40
CA GLY A 37 15.19 -9.58 -12.21
C GLY A 37 15.67 -9.41 -10.77
N ASP A 38 15.28 -10.31 -9.87
CA ASP A 38 15.64 -10.34 -8.46
C ASP A 38 17.14 -10.55 -8.28
N TYR A 39 17.78 -9.70 -7.48
CA TYR A 39 19.20 -9.83 -7.14
C TYR A 39 19.46 -9.91 -5.64
N LEU A 40 18.46 -9.57 -4.82
CA LEU A 40 18.52 -9.66 -3.37
C LEU A 40 17.14 -9.95 -2.82
N SER A 41 17.08 -10.83 -1.83
CA SER A 41 15.90 -11.02 -0.99
C SER A 41 16.26 -10.97 0.48
N ALA A 42 15.36 -10.41 1.29
CA ALA A 42 15.56 -10.28 2.72
C ALA A 42 14.22 -10.35 3.47
N PRO A 43 14.17 -10.97 4.68
CA PRO A 43 12.98 -10.95 5.50
C PRO A 43 12.70 -9.54 6.03
N VAL A 44 11.42 -9.16 6.09
CA VAL A 44 10.97 -7.89 6.67
C VAL A 44 10.27 -8.18 7.98
N ILE A 45 10.96 -7.90 9.10
CA ILE A 45 10.48 -8.25 10.45
C ILE A 45 9.22 -7.48 10.83
N SER A 46 9.11 -6.22 10.40
CA SER A 46 7.94 -5.37 10.64
C SER A 46 6.69 -5.86 9.90
N GLY A 47 6.86 -6.66 8.84
CA GLY A 47 5.80 -6.95 7.87
C GLY A 47 5.34 -5.71 7.08
N ASP A 48 6.05 -4.58 7.14
CA ASP A 48 5.63 -3.37 6.44
C ASP A 48 6.28 -3.28 5.04
N PRO A 49 5.49 -3.28 3.94
CA PRO A 49 6.03 -3.09 2.58
C PRO A 49 6.77 -1.76 2.40
N ALA A 50 6.49 -0.73 3.21
CA ALA A 50 7.19 0.54 3.15
C ALA A 50 8.69 0.40 3.44
N GLU A 51 9.07 -0.56 4.29
CA GLU A 51 10.48 -0.87 4.57
C GLU A 51 11.19 -1.38 3.30
N CYS A 52 10.53 -2.25 2.54
CA CYS A 52 11.07 -2.76 1.27
C CYS A 52 11.26 -1.65 0.23
N ALA A 53 10.29 -0.73 0.12
CA ALA A 53 10.40 0.44 -0.75
C ALA A 53 11.61 1.31 -0.39
N LEU A 54 11.80 1.61 0.90
CA LEU A 54 12.91 2.42 1.41
C LEU A 54 14.27 1.77 1.15
N VAL A 55 14.37 0.44 1.29
CA VAL A 55 15.60 -0.30 0.96
C VAL A 55 15.92 -0.14 -0.54
N CYS A 56 14.92 -0.31 -1.41
CA CYS A 56 15.10 -0.11 -2.85
C CYS A 56 15.52 1.33 -3.21
N GLU A 57 14.96 2.33 -2.54
CA GLU A 57 15.33 3.73 -2.78
C GLU A 57 16.81 4.01 -2.48
N ARG A 58 17.32 3.42 -1.39
CA ARG A 58 18.70 3.56 -0.92
C ARG A 58 19.70 2.75 -1.73
N ASP A 59 19.28 1.66 -2.37
CA ASP A 59 20.15 0.85 -3.23
C ASP A 59 20.20 1.40 -4.66
N LYS A 60 21.41 1.79 -5.11
CA LYS A 60 21.63 2.32 -6.45
C LYS A 60 21.31 1.31 -7.57
N ARG A 61 21.45 0.02 -7.29
CA ARG A 61 21.16 -1.08 -8.22
C ARG A 61 19.66 -1.33 -8.37
N CYS A 62 18.87 -0.96 -7.37
CA CYS A 62 17.45 -1.24 -7.38
C CYS A 62 16.73 -0.39 -8.42
N ARG A 63 15.86 -1.03 -9.20
CA ARG A 63 14.97 -0.41 -10.18
C ARG A 63 13.51 -0.70 -9.88
N ALA A 64 13.22 -1.86 -9.29
CA ALA A 64 11.91 -2.23 -8.78
C ALA A 64 12.05 -3.11 -7.55
N TRP A 65 10.95 -3.29 -6.84
CA TRP A 65 10.87 -4.15 -5.66
C TRP A 65 9.52 -4.87 -5.65
N SER A 66 9.50 -6.08 -5.09
CA SER A 66 8.27 -6.78 -4.70
C SER A 66 8.36 -7.14 -3.22
N PHE A 67 7.24 -7.03 -2.53
CA PHE A 67 7.09 -7.42 -1.14
C PHE A 67 6.04 -8.52 -1.10
N ASN A 68 6.42 -9.68 -0.57
CA ASN A 68 5.50 -10.78 -0.33
C ASN A 68 4.98 -10.66 1.08
N TYR A 69 3.66 -10.66 1.23
CA TYR A 69 3.00 -10.69 2.52
C TYR A 69 3.39 -11.96 3.29
N PRO A 70 3.40 -11.91 4.65
CA PRO A 70 3.55 -13.12 5.44
C PRO A 70 2.38 -14.07 5.12
N THR A 71 2.63 -15.37 5.17
CA THR A 71 1.57 -16.38 5.01
C THR A 71 1.07 -16.91 6.35
N ASP A 72 1.92 -16.88 7.37
CA ASP A 72 1.60 -17.16 8.76
C ASP A 72 2.60 -16.48 9.70
N LEU A 73 2.45 -16.69 11.02
CA LEU A 73 3.33 -16.06 12.02
C LEU A 73 4.78 -16.57 11.98
N ALA A 74 5.04 -17.74 11.39
CA ALA A 74 6.37 -18.32 11.22
C ALA A 74 7.00 -17.92 9.88
N ASN A 75 6.21 -17.86 8.82
CA ASN A 75 6.58 -17.49 7.46
C ASN A 75 6.47 -15.97 7.28
N ARG A 76 7.56 -15.29 7.64
CA ARG A 76 7.66 -13.83 7.61
C ARG A 76 7.56 -13.26 6.20
N ALA A 77 7.22 -11.98 6.12
CA ALA A 77 7.25 -11.22 4.88
C ALA A 77 8.66 -11.20 4.27
N VAL A 78 8.73 -11.21 2.94
CA VAL A 78 10.01 -11.18 2.20
C VAL A 78 10.00 -10.02 1.21
N CYS A 79 11.04 -9.20 1.28
CA CYS A 79 11.34 -8.17 0.30
C CYS A 79 12.25 -8.73 -0.79
N TRP A 80 11.93 -8.42 -2.05
CA TRP A 80 12.67 -8.81 -3.23
C TRP A 80 13.08 -7.56 -4.02
N LEU A 81 14.38 -7.29 -4.12
CA LEU A 81 14.91 -6.17 -4.88
C LEU A 81 15.32 -6.60 -6.28
N LYS A 82 14.95 -5.78 -7.26
CA LYS A 82 15.08 -6.09 -8.69
C LYS A 82 15.95 -5.08 -9.41
N SER A 83 16.79 -5.59 -10.31
CA SER A 83 17.81 -4.83 -11.05
C SER A 83 17.27 -4.18 -12.32
N ASN A 84 16.06 -4.55 -12.74
CA ASN A 84 15.28 -3.97 -13.83
C ASN A 84 13.82 -3.76 -13.37
N VAL A 85 12.95 -3.32 -14.28
CA VAL A 85 11.51 -3.17 -14.02
C VAL A 85 10.77 -4.24 -14.86
N PRO A 86 10.50 -5.43 -14.30
CA PRO A 86 9.75 -6.46 -15.02
C PRO A 86 8.30 -6.05 -15.27
N ALA A 87 7.65 -6.72 -16.22
CA ALA A 87 6.22 -6.57 -16.46
C ALA A 87 5.41 -6.93 -15.20
N ARG A 88 4.31 -6.23 -14.99
CA ARG A 88 3.42 -6.46 -13.84
C ARG A 88 2.47 -7.61 -14.11
N VAL A 89 2.25 -8.44 -13.10
CA VAL A 89 1.31 -9.56 -13.07
C VAL A 89 0.41 -9.36 -11.85
N GLN A 90 -0.90 -9.54 -12.01
CA GLN A 90 -1.82 -9.49 -10.86
C GLN A 90 -1.49 -10.64 -9.90
N SER A 91 -1.31 -10.31 -8.62
CA SER A 91 -1.04 -11.31 -7.59
C SER A 91 -1.37 -10.77 -6.21
N GLU A 92 -2.38 -11.36 -5.56
CA GLU A 92 -2.86 -11.00 -4.22
C GLU A 92 -1.83 -11.22 -3.10
N CYS A 93 -0.75 -11.96 -3.39
CA CYS A 93 0.31 -12.23 -2.42
C CYS A 93 1.13 -10.99 -2.05
N CYS A 94 1.10 -9.97 -2.91
CA CYS A 94 2.26 -9.11 -3.03
C CYS A 94 1.93 -7.65 -3.34
N VAL A 95 2.81 -6.78 -2.87
CA VAL A 95 2.87 -5.36 -3.26
C VAL A 95 4.13 -5.17 -4.06
N SER A 96 4.06 -4.47 -5.19
CA SER A 96 5.27 -4.13 -5.95
C SER A 96 5.31 -2.65 -6.27
N GLY A 97 6.53 -2.15 -6.44
CA GLY A 97 6.81 -0.77 -6.79
C GLY A 97 8.04 -0.66 -7.68
N VAL A 98 8.12 0.44 -8.40
CA VAL A 98 9.38 0.87 -9.03
C VAL A 98 10.19 1.68 -8.03
N ARG A 99 11.48 1.91 -8.29
CA ARG A 99 12.27 2.79 -7.44
C ARG A 99 11.67 4.20 -7.39
N GLY A 100 11.60 4.78 -6.20
CA GLY A 100 10.91 6.05 -5.93
C GLY A 100 9.38 5.89 -5.85
N ALA A 101 8.86 4.67 -5.97
CA ALA A 101 7.48 4.36 -5.66
C ALA A 101 7.33 4.02 -4.19
N GLY A 102 7.00 5.03 -3.39
CA GLY A 102 6.64 4.83 -1.98
C GLY A 102 5.33 4.06 -1.84
N VAL A 103 5.18 3.34 -0.72
CA VAL A 103 3.89 2.76 -0.33
C VAL A 103 3.03 3.89 0.22
N VAL A 104 2.18 4.47 -0.64
CA VAL A 104 1.22 5.46 -0.17
C VAL A 104 0.01 4.74 0.40
N GLU A 105 -0.23 4.99 1.68
CA GLU A 105 -1.44 4.55 2.37
C GLU A 105 -2.64 5.22 1.70
N ARG A 106 -3.52 4.41 1.12
CA ARG A 106 -4.80 4.91 0.63
C ARG A 106 -5.62 5.25 1.86
N ARG A 107 -5.59 6.53 2.26
CA ARG A 107 -6.52 7.08 3.25
C ARG A 107 -7.71 7.66 2.52
N ASN A 108 -8.60 6.79 2.07
CA ASN A 108 -9.91 7.24 1.59
C ASN A 108 -10.82 7.39 2.82
N GLU A 109 -11.84 8.25 2.77
CA GLU A 109 -12.69 8.51 3.94
C GLU A 109 -13.36 7.26 4.53
N THR A 110 -13.45 6.18 3.74
CA THR A 110 -14.09 4.92 4.12
C THR A 110 -13.11 3.81 4.52
N SER A 111 -11.83 3.92 4.18
CA SER A 111 -10.82 2.89 4.48
C SER A 111 -9.42 3.46 4.69
N GLU A 112 -8.75 2.96 5.71
CA GLU A 112 -7.43 3.36 6.18
C GLU A 112 -6.51 2.12 6.16
N THR A 113 -5.59 2.07 5.19
CA THR A 113 -4.59 1.00 5.07
C THR A 113 -3.52 1.11 6.16
N SER A 114 -3.02 -0.03 6.64
CA SER A 114 -2.01 -0.14 7.71
C SER A 114 -2.44 0.50 9.04
N ILE A 115 -3.74 0.51 9.31
CA ILE A 115 -4.33 1.06 10.53
C ILE A 115 -5.19 0.00 11.21
N ASP A 116 -4.98 -0.17 12.51
CA ASP A 116 -5.83 -0.91 13.42
C ASP A 116 -6.49 0.04 14.43
N ARG A 117 -7.82 0.03 14.50
CA ARG A 117 -8.61 0.75 15.51
C ARG A 117 -8.91 -0.19 16.67
N PHE A 118 -7.87 -0.64 17.36
CA PHE A 118 -7.94 -1.71 18.36
C PHE A 118 -8.97 -1.47 19.47
N GLY A 119 -9.78 -2.51 19.75
CA GLY A 119 -10.80 -2.53 20.80
C GLY A 119 -12.18 -2.09 20.32
N GLY A 120 -13.18 -2.28 21.18
CA GLY A 120 -14.59 -2.01 20.82
C GLY A 120 -15.19 -3.09 19.90
N ASP A 121 -14.48 -4.20 19.71
CA ASP A 121 -14.92 -5.37 18.95
C ASP A 121 -16.07 -6.07 19.67
N TYR A 122 -17.14 -6.38 18.93
CA TYR A 122 -18.28 -7.17 19.45
C TYR A 122 -18.50 -8.45 18.66
N LYS A 123 -17.93 -8.55 17.47
CA LYS A 123 -17.99 -9.73 16.61
C LYS A 123 -16.73 -9.80 15.77
N SER A 124 -16.18 -11.00 15.62
CA SER A 124 -15.07 -11.24 14.71
C SER A 124 -15.19 -12.62 14.07
N PHE A 125 -14.63 -12.78 12.88
CA PHE A 125 -14.73 -14.00 12.09
C PHE A 125 -13.62 -14.08 11.04
N ASP A 126 -13.26 -15.31 10.67
CA ASP A 126 -12.31 -15.55 9.59
C ASP A 126 -12.99 -15.38 8.21
N LEU A 127 -12.23 -14.86 7.27
CA LEU A 127 -12.56 -14.73 5.86
C LEU A 127 -11.66 -15.66 5.05
N LYS A 128 -12.23 -16.35 4.06
CA LYS A 128 -11.46 -17.11 3.09
C LYS A 128 -10.86 -16.18 2.05
N SER A 129 -9.79 -16.62 1.40
CA SER A 129 -9.14 -15.87 0.31
C SER A 129 -10.07 -15.54 -0.86
N SER A 130 -11.17 -16.28 -1.03
CA SER A 130 -12.21 -16.05 -2.05
C SER A 130 -13.17 -14.91 -1.71
N ASP A 131 -13.20 -14.44 -0.47
CA ASP A 131 -14.31 -13.64 0.04
C ASP A 131 -14.18 -12.15 -0.29
N GLY A 132 -13.18 -11.73 -1.07
CA GLY A 132 -13.01 -10.34 -1.47
C GLY A 132 -12.34 -9.45 -0.42
N GLY A 133 -11.68 -10.04 0.58
CA GLY A 133 -10.76 -9.32 1.48
C GLY A 133 -11.42 -8.26 2.36
N ASP A 134 -10.86 -7.04 2.37
CA ASP A 134 -11.33 -5.94 3.18
C ASP A 134 -12.73 -5.44 2.76
N ASP A 135 -13.09 -5.58 1.47
CA ASP A 135 -14.43 -5.24 0.99
C ASP A 135 -15.53 -6.12 1.62
N ALA A 136 -15.26 -7.41 1.86
CA ALA A 136 -16.20 -8.27 2.60
C ALA A 136 -16.36 -7.84 4.06
N CYS A 137 -15.27 -7.45 4.72
CA CYS A 137 -15.32 -6.97 6.09
C CYS A 137 -16.11 -5.65 6.19
N LYS A 138 -15.91 -4.75 5.22
CA LYS A 138 -16.69 -3.53 5.07
C LYS A 138 -18.18 -3.81 4.84
N ALA A 139 -18.51 -4.74 3.94
CA ALA A 139 -19.89 -5.10 3.63
C ALA A 139 -20.60 -5.72 4.84
N ALA A 140 -19.92 -6.61 5.58
CA ALA A 140 -20.45 -7.20 6.80
C ALA A 140 -20.72 -6.14 7.89
N CYS A 141 -19.85 -5.13 8.01
CA CYS A 141 -20.09 -4.00 8.90
C CYS A 141 -21.28 -3.14 8.44
N ALA A 142 -21.34 -2.81 7.14
CA ALA A 142 -22.42 -2.00 6.59
C ALA A 142 -23.81 -2.67 6.69
N ALA A 143 -23.86 -4.00 6.72
CA ALA A 143 -25.09 -4.77 6.89
C ALA A 143 -25.54 -4.89 8.36
N ASP A 144 -24.69 -4.56 9.33
CA ASP A 144 -24.98 -4.67 10.77
C ASP A 144 -25.17 -3.28 11.39
N ASN A 145 -26.38 -3.01 11.87
CA ASN A 145 -26.75 -1.72 12.47
C ASN A 145 -25.97 -1.37 13.75
N LYS A 146 -25.34 -2.35 14.41
CA LYS A 146 -24.48 -2.12 15.57
C LYS A 146 -23.07 -1.73 15.17
N CYS A 147 -22.67 -1.96 13.93
CA CYS A 147 -21.32 -1.74 13.47
C CYS A 147 -21.07 -0.27 13.15
N ARG A 148 -20.05 0.31 13.77
CA ARG A 148 -19.59 1.68 13.52
C ARG A 148 -18.20 1.73 12.89
N ALA A 149 -17.40 0.69 13.11
CA ALA A 149 -16.09 0.54 12.50
C ALA A 149 -15.75 -0.94 12.28
N TRP A 150 -14.80 -1.19 11.39
CA TRP A 150 -14.29 -2.52 11.14
C TRP A 150 -12.77 -2.49 11.00
N THR A 151 -12.12 -3.61 11.31
CA THR A 151 -10.72 -3.84 10.96
C THR A 151 -10.62 -5.20 10.27
N TYR A 152 -10.03 -5.21 9.09
CA TYR A 152 -9.60 -6.39 8.36
C TYR A 152 -8.12 -6.64 8.62
N ALA A 153 -7.77 -7.84 9.06
CA ALA A 153 -6.40 -8.33 9.14
C ALA A 153 -6.15 -9.28 7.96
N ARG A 154 -5.12 -8.97 7.17
CA ARG A 154 -4.68 -9.81 6.06
C ARG A 154 -4.19 -11.18 6.57
N PRO A 155 -4.33 -12.26 5.76
CA PRO A 155 -3.69 -13.53 6.04
C PRO A 155 -2.20 -13.34 6.39
N GLY A 156 -1.73 -14.11 7.35
CA GLY A 156 -0.36 -14.05 7.87
C GLY A 156 -0.12 -13.02 8.98
N TYR A 157 -0.99 -12.03 9.18
CA TYR A 157 -0.79 -10.98 10.20
C TYR A 157 -1.49 -11.25 11.53
N ALA A 158 -2.70 -11.80 11.50
CA ALA A 158 -3.46 -12.19 12.70
C ALA A 158 -3.61 -13.72 12.85
N GLY A 159 -3.29 -14.47 11.79
CA GLY A 159 -3.48 -15.91 11.68
C GLY A 159 -3.21 -16.36 10.25
N LYS A 160 -3.41 -17.64 9.95
CA LYS A 160 -3.26 -18.17 8.58
C LYS A 160 -4.32 -17.62 7.64
N GLU A 161 -5.55 -17.47 8.14
CA GLU A 161 -6.67 -16.90 7.38
C GLU A 161 -6.75 -15.39 7.58
N ALA A 162 -7.49 -14.73 6.71
CA ALA A 162 -7.85 -13.34 6.91
C ALA A 162 -8.84 -13.25 8.08
N HIS A 163 -8.78 -12.19 8.89
CA HIS A 163 -9.69 -12.03 10.02
C HIS A 163 -10.38 -10.67 9.97
N CYS A 164 -11.70 -10.66 10.11
CA CYS A 164 -12.49 -9.44 10.19
C CYS A 164 -12.95 -9.19 11.62
N PHE A 165 -12.84 -7.95 12.06
CA PHE A 165 -13.22 -7.49 13.40
C PHE A 165 -14.25 -6.36 13.28
N LEU A 166 -15.50 -6.61 13.66
CA LEU A 166 -16.59 -5.63 13.68
C LEU A 166 -16.69 -4.95 15.04
N LYS A 167 -16.77 -3.62 15.02
CA LYS A 167 -16.67 -2.76 16.19
C LYS A 167 -17.88 -1.87 16.34
N LYS A 168 -18.34 -1.74 17.59
CA LYS A 168 -19.45 -0.85 17.96
C LYS A 168 -18.97 0.58 18.27
N ASP A 169 -17.69 0.73 18.62
CA ASP A 169 -17.09 2.01 18.99
C ASP A 169 -15.99 2.39 18.00
N ILE A 170 -15.91 3.66 17.62
CA ILE A 170 -14.83 4.18 16.78
C ILE A 170 -13.64 4.53 17.68
N LYS A 171 -12.67 3.62 17.78
CA LYS A 171 -11.43 3.83 18.55
C LYS A 171 -10.37 4.61 17.76
N PRO A 172 -9.41 5.28 18.42
CA PRO A 172 -8.33 6.00 17.74
C PRO A 172 -7.52 5.10 16.79
N PRO A 173 -7.08 5.60 15.63
CA PRO A 173 -6.29 4.83 14.68
C PRO A 173 -4.87 4.57 15.21
N ARG A 174 -4.39 3.33 15.12
CA ARG A 174 -2.99 2.95 15.41
C ARG A 174 -2.36 2.33 14.18
N ARG A 175 -1.13 2.74 13.84
CA ARG A 175 -0.38 2.12 12.74
C ARG A 175 -0.09 0.65 13.05
N LYS A 176 -0.45 -0.23 12.12
CA LYS A 176 -0.19 -1.67 12.18
C LYS A 176 -0.21 -2.26 10.77
N ALA A 177 0.94 -2.73 10.30
CA ALA A 177 1.08 -3.31 8.97
C ALA A 177 0.15 -4.52 8.79
N GLY A 178 -0.45 -4.64 7.60
CA GLY A 178 -1.38 -5.73 7.27
C GLY A 178 -2.80 -5.60 7.84
N PHE A 179 -3.11 -4.50 8.53
CA PHE A 179 -4.46 -4.19 9.00
C PHE A 179 -5.04 -3.05 8.18
N THR A 180 -6.26 -3.23 7.66
CA THR A 180 -7.03 -2.17 7.01
C THR A 180 -8.26 -1.92 7.86
N SER A 181 -8.50 -0.67 8.25
CA SER A 181 -9.70 -0.32 9.03
C SER A 181 -10.61 0.61 8.25
N GLY A 182 -11.87 0.67 8.64
CA GLY A 182 -12.82 1.61 8.05
C GLY A 182 -13.90 1.99 9.05
N VAL A 183 -14.53 3.14 8.80
CA VAL A 183 -15.65 3.65 9.59
C VAL A 183 -16.90 3.60 8.71
N VAL A 184 -17.98 3.06 9.25
CA VAL A 184 -19.30 3.05 8.62
C VAL A 184 -20.14 4.10 9.32
N ARG A 185 -20.66 5.05 8.54
CA ARG A 185 -21.52 6.14 9.02
C ARG A 185 -22.98 5.77 8.83
#